data_AF-A0A9P7G9D8-F1
#
_entry.id   AF-A0A9P7G9D8-F1
#
_cell.length_a   1.000
_cell.length_b   1.000
_cell.length_c   1.000
_cell.angle_alpha   90.00
_cell.angle_beta   90.00
_cell.angle_gamma   90.00
#
_symmetry.space_group_name_H-M   'P 1'
#
loop_
_entity.id
_entity.type
_entity.pdbx_description
1 polymer ?
#
loop_
_entity_poly.entity_id
_entity_poly.type
_entity_poly.pdbx_seq_one_letter_code
_entity_poly.pdbx_strand_id
1 'polypeptide(L)'
;MLCEQALHEGVQFRYNSNVIRVDSESLSVTLEGGERITADIVIGADGFNSLVRSTVIGKKVLETRERDVSLNFTIPISLMREEEDLRSLTETSDWAIWLGDGYVLHGSIVNSGRDFSMMLGYFLSEDAPEYNEEWRDTYPIEHFKLDVQKFEPRIRKLLGMAEDIRPHIYISRPHLESFVCDQAKLVLVGEAAHPLLPSGQHNTALGIEDAQTLGCLFSGIQDIDQVPQLLSAYEELRQSRCISTQDWEKRKRVMLTLPQGPEQEQRDIRLRKGMAYKEWDHMDEKTFKAIWGDEMDLFMYDASEKVDDWWTKWGPLLVRGNPNRRSMAPSLQVSISKDA
;
A
#
# COMPACT_ATOMS: atom_id res chain seq x y z
N MET A 1 -17.09 10.24 -0.67
CA MET A 1 -16.04 11.27 -0.53
C MET A 1 -15.07 11.31 -1.71
N LEU A 2 -14.07 10.42 -1.86
CA LEU A 2 -13.06 10.54 -2.94
C LEU A 2 -13.65 10.50 -4.35
N CYS A 3 -14.56 9.57 -4.62
CA CYS A 3 -15.24 9.47 -5.92
C CYS A 3 -16.08 10.73 -6.23
N GLU A 4 -16.76 11.28 -5.23
CA GLU A 4 -17.55 12.52 -5.38
C GLU A 4 -16.66 13.72 -5.67
N GLN A 5 -15.51 13.82 -5.00
CA GLN A 5 -14.54 14.88 -5.29
C GLN A 5 -13.99 14.75 -6.71
N ALA A 6 -13.62 13.55 -7.14
CA ALA A 6 -13.14 13.32 -8.50
C ALA A 6 -14.20 13.70 -9.56
N LEU A 7 -15.48 13.37 -9.32
CA LEU A 7 -16.58 13.81 -10.17
C LEU A 7 -16.70 15.34 -10.21
N HIS A 8 -16.54 16.02 -9.08
CA HIS A 8 -16.57 17.48 -9.00
C HIS A 8 -15.43 18.13 -9.81
N GLU A 9 -14.24 17.51 -9.82
CA GLU A 9 -13.09 17.92 -10.65
C GLU A 9 -13.23 17.52 -12.15
N GLY A 10 -14.36 16.90 -12.54
CA GLY A 10 -14.65 16.56 -13.94
C GLY A 10 -14.14 15.20 -14.41
N VAL A 11 -13.69 14.32 -13.50
CA VAL A 11 -13.31 12.95 -13.85
C VAL A 11 -14.53 12.17 -14.36
N GLN A 12 -14.38 11.53 -15.52
CA GLN A 12 -15.42 10.69 -16.10
C GLN A 12 -15.29 9.25 -15.60
N PHE A 13 -16.33 8.76 -14.92
CA PHE A 13 -16.41 7.37 -14.47
C PHE A 13 -17.28 6.54 -15.40
N ARG A 14 -16.74 5.40 -15.86
CA ARG A 14 -17.48 4.38 -16.61
C ARG A 14 -17.56 3.10 -15.79
N TYR A 15 -18.66 2.92 -15.07
CA TYR A 15 -18.91 1.72 -14.28
C TYR A 15 -19.26 0.52 -15.17
N ASN A 16 -19.14 -0.69 -14.61
CA ASN A 16 -19.43 -1.96 -15.31
C ASN A 16 -18.71 -2.10 -16.67
N SER A 17 -17.56 -1.45 -16.80
CA SER A 17 -16.74 -1.44 -18.01
C SER A 17 -15.53 -2.34 -17.79
N ASN A 18 -15.77 -3.65 -17.75
CA ASN A 18 -14.74 -4.65 -17.48
C ASN A 18 -13.68 -4.65 -18.58
N VAL A 19 -12.42 -4.40 -18.21
CA VAL A 19 -11.27 -4.40 -19.13
C VAL A 19 -10.76 -5.83 -19.28
N ILE A 20 -10.73 -6.33 -20.51
CA ILE A 20 -10.30 -7.71 -20.80
C ILE A 20 -8.97 -7.80 -21.55
N ARG A 21 -8.50 -6.69 -22.14
CA ARG A 21 -7.22 -6.62 -22.83
C ARG A 21 -6.64 -5.22 -22.79
N VAL A 22 -5.32 -5.13 -22.63
CA VAL A 22 -4.56 -3.89 -22.76
C VAL A 22 -3.39 -4.14 -23.71
N ASP A 23 -3.23 -3.24 -24.67
CA ASP A 23 -2.25 -3.35 -25.75
C ASP A 23 -1.28 -2.15 -25.70
N SER A 24 -0.01 -2.44 -25.40
CA SER A 24 1.04 -1.44 -25.20
C SER A 24 1.64 -0.87 -26.48
N GLU A 25 1.37 -1.46 -27.64
CA GLU A 25 1.82 -0.90 -28.93
C GLU A 25 0.82 0.16 -29.43
N SER A 26 -0.46 -0.19 -29.37
CA SER A 26 -1.55 0.67 -29.85
C SER A 26 -2.15 1.59 -28.79
N LEU A 27 -1.68 1.49 -27.54
CA LEU A 27 -2.16 2.22 -26.37
C LEU A 27 -3.69 2.20 -26.25
N SER A 28 -4.20 0.97 -26.24
CA SER A 28 -5.64 0.75 -26.21
C SER A 28 -6.06 -0.29 -25.18
N VAL A 29 -7.28 -0.07 -24.68
CA VAL A 29 -7.98 -0.90 -23.71
C VAL A 29 -9.21 -1.46 -24.40
N THR A 30 -9.38 -2.78 -24.36
CA THR A 30 -10.58 -3.46 -24.87
C THR A 30 -11.47 -3.85 -23.71
N LEU A 31 -12.73 -3.44 -23.79
CA LEU A 31 -13.78 -3.82 -22.84
C LEU A 31 -14.42 -5.16 -23.22
N GLU A 32 -15.03 -5.84 -22.26
CA GLU A 32 -15.73 -7.11 -22.45
C GLU A 32 -16.80 -7.06 -23.56
N GLY A 33 -17.42 -5.89 -23.77
CA GLY A 33 -18.37 -5.65 -24.87
C GLY A 33 -17.74 -5.48 -26.26
N GLY A 34 -16.42 -5.59 -26.40
CA GLY A 34 -15.68 -5.44 -27.65
C GLY A 34 -15.32 -3.99 -28.01
N GLU A 35 -15.79 -3.01 -27.25
CA GLU A 35 -15.39 -1.60 -27.40
C GLU A 35 -13.89 -1.45 -27.15
N ARG A 36 -13.24 -0.66 -27.99
CA ARG A 36 -11.82 -0.33 -27.87
C ARG A 36 -11.66 1.16 -27.63
N ILE A 37 -10.94 1.50 -26.57
CA ILE A 37 -10.67 2.88 -26.15
C ILE A 37 -9.16 3.12 -26.32
N THR A 38 -8.80 4.24 -26.94
CA THR A 38 -7.40 4.69 -27.10
C THR A 38 -7.13 5.86 -26.17
N ALA A 39 -5.92 5.93 -25.64
CA ALA A 39 -5.47 7.02 -24.77
C ALA A 39 -4.01 7.37 -25.05
N ASP A 40 -3.56 8.55 -24.60
CA ASP A 40 -2.15 8.92 -24.67
C ASP A 40 -1.31 8.14 -23.64
N ILE A 41 -1.91 7.85 -22.48
CA ILE A 41 -1.32 7.11 -21.36
C ILE A 41 -2.36 6.16 -20.77
N VAL A 42 -1.92 4.97 -20.37
CA VAL A 42 -2.73 4.01 -19.61
C VAL A 42 -2.10 3.78 -18.23
N ILE A 43 -2.89 4.00 -17.17
CA ILE A 43 -2.49 3.73 -15.78
C ILE A 43 -3.17 2.45 -15.31
N GLY A 44 -2.38 1.41 -15.04
CA GLY A 44 -2.83 0.14 -14.48
C GLY A 44 -3.01 0.24 -12.96
N ALA A 45 -4.23 0.52 -12.52
CA ALA A 45 -4.65 0.55 -11.13
C ALA A 45 -5.64 -0.58 -10.80
N ASP A 46 -5.50 -1.73 -11.46
CA ASP A 46 -6.44 -2.86 -11.46
C ASP A 46 -6.17 -3.92 -10.38
N GLY A 47 -5.40 -3.54 -9.35
CA GLY A 47 -5.24 -4.31 -8.11
C GLY A 47 -4.32 -5.52 -8.21
N PHE A 48 -4.32 -6.36 -7.18
CA PHE A 48 -3.43 -7.52 -7.08
C PHE A 48 -3.59 -8.53 -8.24
N ASN A 49 -4.78 -8.68 -8.82
CA ASN A 49 -5.06 -9.55 -9.98
C ASN A 49 -4.80 -8.86 -11.34
N SER A 50 -3.96 -7.82 -11.36
CA SER A 50 -3.74 -6.95 -12.50
C SER A 50 -3.51 -7.70 -13.82
N LEU A 51 -4.40 -7.45 -14.77
CA LEU A 51 -4.22 -7.78 -16.18
C LEU A 51 -3.12 -6.93 -16.79
N VAL A 52 -3.11 -5.63 -16.44
CA VAL A 52 -2.19 -4.62 -16.99
C VAL A 52 -0.73 -4.99 -16.68
N ARG A 53 -0.47 -5.55 -15.50
CA ARG A 53 0.86 -6.01 -15.06
C ARG A 53 1.48 -6.99 -16.05
N SER A 54 0.70 -7.92 -16.59
CA SER A 54 1.20 -8.89 -17.57
C SER A 54 1.60 -8.23 -18.89
N THR A 55 0.89 -7.16 -19.29
CA THR A 55 1.21 -6.36 -20.49
C THR A 55 2.50 -5.55 -20.28
N VAL A 56 2.73 -5.00 -19.08
CA VAL A 56 3.96 -4.24 -18.77
C VAL A 56 5.19 -5.14 -18.77
N ILE A 57 5.13 -6.26 -18.04
CA ILE A 57 6.29 -7.12 -17.81
C ILE A 57 6.53 -8.04 -19.03
N GLY A 58 5.53 -8.21 -19.90
CA GLY A 58 5.59 -9.09 -21.08
C GLY A 58 5.62 -10.59 -20.74
N LYS A 59 5.49 -10.96 -19.47
CA LYS A 59 5.46 -12.35 -18.99
C LYS A 59 4.56 -12.47 -17.76
N LYS A 60 4.10 -13.69 -17.48
CA LYS A 60 3.41 -13.99 -16.22
C LYS A 60 4.40 -13.90 -15.06
N VAL A 61 4.02 -13.19 -14.00
CA VAL A 61 4.78 -13.11 -12.76
C VAL A 61 4.68 -14.44 -12.01
N LEU A 62 5.80 -14.94 -11.48
CA LEU A 62 5.80 -16.11 -10.62
C LEU A 62 5.09 -15.75 -9.30
N GLU A 63 4.10 -16.54 -8.94
CA GLU A 63 3.32 -16.37 -7.72
C GLU A 63 3.60 -17.56 -6.80
N THR A 64 3.93 -17.27 -5.54
CA THR A 64 4.09 -18.29 -4.49
C THR A 64 2.99 -18.09 -3.46
N ARG A 65 2.21 -19.15 -3.25
CA ARG A 65 1.18 -19.14 -2.20
C ARG A 65 1.86 -19.42 -0.88
N GLU A 66 1.86 -18.44 0.00
CA GLU A 66 2.47 -18.57 1.32
C GLU A 66 1.48 -19.23 2.30
N ARG A 67 1.99 -19.72 3.43
CA ARG A 67 1.14 -20.20 4.54
C ARG A 67 0.66 -19.08 5.47
N ASP A 68 1.00 -17.84 5.13
CA ASP A 68 0.58 -16.65 5.86
C ASP A 68 -0.86 -16.27 5.45
N VAL A 69 -1.79 -16.31 6.42
CA VAL A 69 -3.20 -15.97 6.21
C VAL A 69 -3.60 -14.81 7.12
N SER A 70 -4.50 -13.98 6.62
CA SER A 70 -5.23 -12.96 7.36
C SER A 70 -6.70 -13.34 7.45
N LEU A 71 -7.21 -13.51 8.66
CA LEU A 71 -8.60 -13.82 8.94
C LEU A 71 -9.30 -12.55 9.42
N ASN A 72 -10.25 -12.05 8.63
CA ASN A 72 -10.85 -10.74 8.81
C ASN A 72 -12.34 -10.89 9.17
N PHE A 73 -12.77 -10.24 10.24
CA PHE A 73 -14.15 -10.31 10.71
C PHE A 73 -14.51 -9.09 11.54
N THR A 74 -15.80 -8.87 11.73
CA THR A 74 -16.34 -7.76 12.52
C THR A 74 -17.31 -8.29 13.55
N ILE A 75 -17.28 -7.75 14.77
CA ILE A 75 -18.22 -8.11 15.84
C ILE A 75 -19.02 -6.86 16.22
N PRO A 76 -20.36 -6.93 16.30
CA PRO A 76 -21.16 -5.84 16.84
C PRO A 76 -20.73 -5.49 18.27
N ILE A 77 -20.45 -4.21 18.52
CA ILE A 77 -20.04 -3.70 19.84
C ILE A 77 -21.09 -4.01 20.91
N SER A 78 -22.37 -4.09 20.54
CA SER A 78 -23.45 -4.47 21.45
C SER A 78 -23.25 -5.84 22.08
N LEU A 79 -22.76 -6.83 21.30
CA LEU A 79 -22.48 -8.18 21.80
C LEU A 79 -21.26 -8.18 22.73
N MET A 80 -20.22 -7.42 22.37
CA MET A 80 -19.01 -7.33 23.19
C MET A 80 -19.26 -6.70 24.57
N ARG A 81 -20.18 -5.74 24.68
CA ARG A 81 -20.48 -5.04 25.95
C ARG A 81 -21.11 -5.92 27.02
N GLU A 82 -21.70 -7.04 26.62
CA GLU A 82 -22.25 -8.04 27.53
C GLU A 82 -21.14 -8.80 28.28
N GLU A 83 -19.92 -8.82 27.72
CA GLU A 83 -18.74 -9.44 28.31
C GLU A 83 -17.90 -8.43 29.10
N GLU A 84 -17.73 -8.67 30.40
CA GLU A 84 -16.95 -7.79 31.28
C GLU A 84 -15.50 -7.60 30.80
N ASP A 85 -14.85 -8.69 30.37
CA ASP A 85 -13.44 -8.68 29.92
C ASP A 85 -13.21 -7.91 28.61
N LEU A 86 -14.27 -7.65 27.83
CA LEU A 86 -14.18 -6.97 26.53
C LEU A 86 -14.52 -5.48 26.62
N ARG A 87 -15.07 -5.00 27.75
CA ARG A 87 -15.56 -3.62 27.88
C ARG A 87 -14.53 -2.57 27.52
N SER A 88 -13.29 -2.74 27.96
CA SER A 88 -12.20 -1.79 27.66
C SER A 88 -11.95 -1.61 26.16
N LEU A 89 -12.24 -2.62 25.34
CA LEU A 89 -12.10 -2.54 23.88
C LEU A 89 -13.24 -1.77 23.21
N THR A 90 -14.35 -1.54 23.93
CA THR A 90 -15.57 -0.91 23.41
C THR A 90 -15.75 0.54 23.83
N GLU A 91 -14.92 1.02 24.76
CA GLU A 91 -15.02 2.33 25.39
C GLU A 91 -14.07 3.36 24.76
N THR A 92 -12.95 2.90 24.21
CA THR A 92 -11.93 3.74 23.58
C THR A 92 -11.77 3.38 22.12
N SER A 93 -11.49 4.38 21.26
CA SER A 93 -11.13 4.15 19.86
C SER A 93 -9.67 3.73 19.66
N ASP A 94 -9.04 3.21 20.72
CA ASP A 94 -7.67 2.73 20.70
C ASP A 94 -7.53 1.55 19.74
N TRP A 95 -6.38 1.49 19.09
CA TRP A 95 -6.01 0.35 18.27
C TRP A 95 -5.38 -0.73 19.16
N ALA A 96 -6.12 -1.83 19.33
CA ALA A 96 -5.68 -2.95 20.14
C ALA A 96 -4.84 -3.92 19.28
N ILE A 97 -3.69 -4.32 19.82
CA ILE A 97 -2.79 -5.28 19.16
C ILE A 97 -2.40 -6.36 20.16
N TRP A 98 -2.62 -7.61 19.78
CA TRP A 98 -2.15 -8.78 20.53
C TRP A 98 -1.03 -9.46 19.76
N LEU A 99 0.10 -9.63 20.41
CA LEU A 99 1.28 -10.31 19.86
C LEU A 99 1.37 -11.69 20.50
N GLY A 100 1.24 -12.73 19.69
CA GLY A 100 1.17 -14.11 20.15
C GLY A 100 2.23 -15.01 19.52
N ASP A 101 2.26 -16.26 19.99
CA ASP A 101 3.12 -17.33 19.47
C ASP A 101 2.69 -17.71 18.05
N GLY A 102 3.35 -17.15 17.04
CA GLY A 102 3.02 -17.40 15.63
C GLY A 102 1.77 -16.67 15.13
N TYR A 103 1.25 -15.69 15.86
CA TYR A 103 0.09 -14.90 15.44
C TYR A 103 0.16 -13.45 15.87
N VAL A 104 -0.56 -12.60 15.17
CA VAL A 104 -0.84 -11.22 15.56
C VAL A 104 -2.32 -10.94 15.36
N LEU A 105 -2.96 -10.28 16.30
CA LEU A 105 -4.34 -9.83 16.14
C LEU A 105 -4.40 -8.32 16.29
N HIS A 106 -5.06 -7.67 15.33
CA HIS A 106 -5.36 -6.25 15.36
C HIS A 106 -6.86 -6.05 15.53
N GLY A 107 -7.25 -5.08 16.33
CA GLY A 107 -8.66 -4.76 16.56
C GLY A 107 -8.89 -3.26 16.78
N SER A 108 -9.96 -2.72 16.22
CA SER A 108 -10.39 -1.35 16.48
C SER A 108 -11.89 -1.16 16.23
N ILE A 109 -12.43 -0.11 16.83
CA ILE A 109 -13.81 0.31 16.62
C ILE A 109 -13.94 0.95 15.22
N VAL A 110 -14.91 0.49 14.43
CA VAL A 110 -15.24 0.99 13.09
C VAL A 110 -16.74 1.31 12.99
N ASN A 111 -17.19 1.71 11.79
CA ASN A 111 -18.60 1.96 11.48
C ASN A 111 -19.30 2.90 12.49
N SER A 112 -18.61 3.98 12.85
CA SER A 112 -19.08 4.98 13.82
C SER A 112 -19.44 4.41 15.19
N GLY A 113 -18.68 3.44 15.70
CA GLY A 113 -18.88 2.90 17.04
C GLY A 113 -19.77 1.66 17.11
N ARG A 114 -20.24 1.15 15.96
CA ARG A 114 -21.18 0.03 15.93
C ARG A 114 -20.50 -1.34 15.89
N ASP A 115 -19.35 -1.42 15.25
CA ASP A 115 -18.65 -2.69 15.03
C ASP A 115 -17.20 -2.59 15.51
N PHE A 116 -16.66 -3.72 15.98
CA PHE A 116 -15.25 -3.91 16.25
C PHE A 116 -14.67 -4.74 15.11
N SER A 117 -13.82 -4.12 14.29
CA SER A 117 -13.14 -4.80 13.20
C SER A 117 -11.93 -5.53 13.74
N MET A 118 -11.72 -6.76 13.29
CA MET A 118 -10.61 -7.60 13.69
C MET A 118 -9.91 -8.21 12.49
N MET A 119 -8.60 -8.28 12.60
CA MET A 119 -7.73 -8.97 11.65
C MET A 119 -6.77 -9.85 12.44
N LEU A 120 -6.89 -11.16 12.25
CA LEU A 120 -6.00 -12.16 12.81
C LEU A 120 -5.03 -12.62 11.73
N GLY A 121 -3.76 -12.24 11.91
CA GLY A 121 -2.66 -12.79 11.16
C GLY A 121 -2.15 -14.09 11.75
N TYR A 122 -2.08 -15.15 10.94
CA TYR A 122 -1.75 -16.49 11.40
C TYR A 122 -0.98 -17.27 10.33
N PHE A 123 -0.04 -18.14 10.75
CA PHE A 123 0.60 -19.09 9.85
C PHE A 123 -0.10 -20.45 9.93
N LEU A 124 -0.68 -20.89 8.82
CA LEU A 124 -1.34 -22.19 8.74
C LEU A 124 -0.32 -23.33 8.85
N SER A 125 -0.72 -24.41 9.52
CA SER A 125 0.11 -25.61 9.70
C SER A 125 0.28 -26.40 8.40
N GLU A 126 -0.72 -26.32 7.52
CA GLU A 126 -0.77 -26.93 6.19
C GLU A 126 -0.95 -25.84 5.14
N ASP A 127 -0.67 -26.16 3.87
CA ASP A 127 -1.00 -25.26 2.78
C ASP A 127 -2.52 -25.01 2.75
N ALA A 128 -2.97 -23.78 2.49
CA ALA A 128 -4.38 -23.44 2.28
C ALA A 128 -4.69 -23.41 0.78
N PRO A 129 -5.06 -24.54 0.14
CA PRO A 129 -5.33 -24.56 -1.29
C PRO A 129 -6.64 -23.86 -1.66
N GLU A 130 -7.56 -23.66 -0.71
CA GLU A 130 -8.91 -23.16 -1.01
C GLU A 130 -9.07 -21.63 -0.93
N TYR A 131 -8.19 -20.92 -0.20
CA TYR A 131 -8.28 -19.46 -0.08
C TYR A 131 -7.64 -18.72 -1.25
N ASN A 132 -7.95 -17.44 -1.42
CA ASN A 132 -7.33 -16.59 -2.43
C ASN A 132 -7.15 -15.18 -1.84
N GLU A 133 -6.76 -14.23 -2.68
CA GLU A 133 -6.62 -12.82 -2.29
C GLU A 133 -7.93 -12.02 -2.47
N GLU A 134 -9.07 -12.69 -2.70
CA GLU A 134 -10.36 -12.07 -2.89
C GLU A 134 -11.19 -11.98 -1.60
N TRP A 135 -11.96 -10.89 -1.48
CA TRP A 135 -12.78 -10.59 -0.29
C TRP A 135 -14.18 -11.20 -0.32
N ARG A 136 -14.41 -12.25 -1.12
CA ARG A 136 -15.76 -12.77 -1.41
C ARG A 136 -16.23 -13.83 -0.43
N ASP A 137 -15.38 -14.82 -0.17
CA ASP A 137 -15.79 -16.02 0.55
C ASP A 137 -15.75 -15.80 2.07
N THR A 138 -16.75 -16.34 2.77
CA THR A 138 -16.83 -16.32 4.23
C THR A 138 -16.93 -17.75 4.76
N TYR A 139 -16.33 -17.96 5.93
CA TYR A 139 -16.34 -19.24 6.62
C TYR A 139 -16.54 -19.06 8.12
N PRO A 140 -17.14 -20.03 8.81
CA PRO A 140 -17.21 -20.03 10.26
C PRO A 140 -15.84 -20.37 10.88
N ILE A 141 -15.62 -20.04 12.16
CA ILE A 141 -14.32 -20.23 12.83
C ILE A 141 -13.81 -21.67 12.82
N GLU A 142 -14.71 -22.66 12.88
CA GLU A 142 -14.36 -24.08 12.90
C GLU A 142 -13.66 -24.54 11.61
N HIS A 143 -13.92 -23.84 10.50
CA HIS A 143 -13.33 -24.14 9.20
C HIS A 143 -11.80 -24.06 9.22
N PHE A 144 -11.25 -23.10 9.98
CA PHE A 144 -9.81 -22.82 10.03
C PHE A 144 -9.01 -23.75 10.94
N LYS A 145 -9.69 -24.60 11.74
CA LYS A 145 -9.06 -25.57 12.64
C LYS A 145 -7.97 -24.97 13.55
N LEU A 146 -8.17 -23.73 13.99
CA LEU A 146 -7.20 -23.04 14.85
C LEU A 146 -7.08 -23.74 16.21
N ASP A 147 -5.87 -23.75 16.77
CA ASP A 147 -5.67 -24.13 18.16
C ASP A 147 -6.12 -22.98 19.08
N VAL A 148 -7.42 -22.95 19.36
CA VAL A 148 -8.05 -21.87 20.14
C VAL A 148 -7.44 -21.69 21.54
N GLN A 149 -6.79 -22.73 22.07
CA GLN A 149 -6.15 -22.67 23.39
C GLN A 149 -4.86 -21.84 23.40
N LYS A 150 -4.27 -21.55 22.24
CA LYS A 150 -3.09 -20.67 22.14
C LYS A 150 -3.41 -19.19 22.35
N PHE A 151 -4.66 -18.79 22.13
CA PHE A 151 -5.06 -17.40 22.25
C PHE A 151 -5.31 -17.01 23.71
N GLU A 152 -5.14 -15.73 24.04
CA GLU A 152 -5.53 -15.22 25.34
C GLU A 152 -7.07 -15.15 25.49
N PRO A 153 -7.62 -15.12 26.72
CA PRO A 153 -9.06 -15.31 26.96
C PRO A 153 -9.99 -14.37 26.17
N ARG A 154 -9.63 -13.09 25.97
CA ARG A 154 -10.48 -12.15 25.21
C ARG A 154 -10.52 -12.49 23.74
N ILE A 155 -9.38 -12.86 23.13
CA ILE A 155 -9.35 -13.33 21.75
C ILE A 155 -10.23 -14.57 21.57
N ARG A 156 -10.21 -15.52 22.52
CA ARG A 156 -11.09 -16.70 22.45
C ARG A 156 -12.57 -16.32 22.43
N LYS A 157 -12.98 -15.38 23.29
CA LYS A 157 -14.34 -14.85 23.31
C LYS A 157 -14.71 -14.19 21.99
N LEU A 158 -13.83 -13.33 21.46
CA LEU A 158 -14.04 -12.63 20.19
C LEU A 158 -14.16 -13.61 19.03
N LEU A 159 -13.27 -14.61 18.93
CA LEU A 159 -13.36 -15.66 17.90
C LEU A 159 -14.64 -16.47 18.02
N GLY A 160 -15.14 -16.70 19.24
CA GLY A 160 -16.44 -17.37 19.47
C GLY A 160 -17.67 -16.53 19.09
N MET A 161 -17.51 -15.22 18.88
CA MET A 161 -18.56 -14.32 18.39
C MET A 161 -18.51 -14.09 16.89
N ALA A 162 -17.47 -14.59 16.20
CA ALA A 162 -17.26 -14.35 14.78
C ALA A 162 -18.10 -15.32 13.94
N GLU A 163 -19.08 -14.80 13.21
CA GLU A 163 -19.95 -15.60 12.32
C GLU A 163 -19.39 -15.70 10.90
N ASP A 164 -18.96 -14.56 10.33
CA ASP A 164 -18.46 -14.44 8.96
C ASP A 164 -16.99 -14.03 8.94
N ILE A 165 -16.10 -15.00 8.81
CA ILE A 165 -14.66 -14.75 8.70
C ILE A 165 -14.23 -14.83 7.25
N ARG A 166 -13.56 -13.78 6.77
CA ARG A 166 -13.00 -13.65 5.42
C ARG A 166 -11.49 -13.96 5.43
N PRO A 167 -11.07 -15.11 4.90
CA PRO A 167 -9.65 -15.44 4.79
C PRO A 167 -9.01 -14.76 3.58
N HIS A 168 -7.79 -14.28 3.76
CA HIS A 168 -6.92 -13.80 2.70
C HIS A 168 -5.56 -14.47 2.83
N ILE A 169 -5.16 -15.21 1.81
CA ILE A 169 -3.82 -15.81 1.76
C ILE A 169 -2.83 -14.82 1.18
N TYR A 170 -1.61 -14.79 1.70
CA TYR A 170 -0.55 -14.03 1.08
C TYR A 170 -0.04 -14.77 -0.17
N ILE A 171 -0.19 -14.16 -1.34
CA ILE A 171 0.46 -14.62 -2.57
C ILE A 171 1.68 -13.73 -2.80
N SER A 172 2.86 -14.25 -2.48
CA SER A 172 4.09 -13.52 -2.67
C SER A 172 4.46 -13.48 -4.16
N ARG A 173 4.92 -12.30 -4.58
CA ARG A 173 5.38 -11.98 -5.92
C ARG A 173 6.77 -11.37 -5.80
N PRO A 174 7.69 -11.63 -6.74
CA PRO A 174 8.95 -10.91 -6.78
C PRO A 174 8.70 -9.41 -7.01
N HIS A 175 9.62 -8.60 -6.51
CA HIS A 175 9.66 -7.17 -6.82
C HIS A 175 9.71 -6.99 -8.34
N LEU A 176 8.89 -6.08 -8.87
CA LEU A 176 8.90 -5.83 -10.30
C LEU A 176 10.17 -5.06 -10.69
N GLU A 177 10.85 -5.55 -11.73
CA GLU A 177 12.02 -4.89 -12.32
C GLU A 177 11.64 -3.57 -12.98
N SER A 178 10.38 -3.43 -13.41
CA SER A 178 9.85 -2.22 -14.01
C SER A 178 8.35 -2.07 -13.73
N PHE A 179 7.92 -0.82 -13.52
CA PHE A 179 6.52 -0.41 -13.41
C PHE A 179 5.98 0.17 -14.71
N VAL A 180 6.85 0.44 -15.69
CA VAL A 180 6.54 1.14 -16.93
C VAL A 180 6.81 0.22 -18.13
N CYS A 181 5.93 0.17 -19.12
CA CYS A 181 6.21 -0.65 -20.31
C CYS A 181 7.38 -0.09 -21.13
N ASP A 182 8.01 -0.91 -21.97
CA ASP A 182 9.15 -0.51 -22.82
C ASP A 182 8.88 0.75 -23.67
N GLN A 183 7.64 0.95 -24.11
CA GLN A 183 7.21 2.11 -24.89
C GLN A 183 6.98 3.37 -24.05
N ALA A 184 7.06 3.27 -22.72
CA ALA A 184 6.90 4.33 -21.75
C ALA A 184 5.60 5.14 -21.91
N LYS A 185 4.49 4.42 -22.08
CA LYS A 185 3.12 4.99 -22.15
C LYS A 185 2.10 4.24 -21.31
N LEU A 186 2.52 3.15 -20.67
CA LEU A 186 1.70 2.38 -19.77
C LEU A 186 2.48 2.21 -18.46
N VAL A 187 1.82 2.47 -17.33
CA VAL A 187 2.44 2.45 -16.00
C VAL A 187 1.55 1.74 -14.98
N LEU A 188 2.14 0.99 -14.05
CA LEU A 188 1.47 0.33 -12.94
C LEU A 188 1.50 1.20 -11.67
N VAL A 189 0.39 1.17 -10.91
CA VAL A 189 0.26 1.82 -9.61
C VAL A 189 -0.43 0.89 -8.61
N GLY A 190 -0.31 1.17 -7.31
CA GLY A 190 -0.95 0.41 -6.25
C GLY A 190 -0.57 -1.08 -6.29
N GLU A 191 -1.51 -1.95 -5.93
CA GLU A 191 -1.28 -3.40 -5.89
C GLU A 191 -1.03 -4.03 -7.28
N ALA A 192 -1.31 -3.31 -8.37
CA ALA A 192 -0.89 -3.75 -9.70
C ALA A 192 0.64 -3.71 -9.84
N ALA A 193 1.30 -2.74 -9.21
CA ALA A 193 2.76 -2.57 -9.21
C ALA A 193 3.45 -3.25 -8.02
N HIS A 194 2.93 -3.07 -6.81
CA HIS A 194 3.63 -3.42 -5.56
C HIS A 194 2.67 -3.99 -4.51
N PRO A 195 2.06 -5.16 -4.76
CA PRO A 195 1.18 -5.79 -3.77
C PRO A 195 1.96 -6.08 -2.48
N LEU A 196 1.42 -5.67 -1.32
CA LEU A 196 1.97 -6.05 -0.01
C LEU A 196 1.26 -7.30 0.53
N LEU A 197 1.73 -7.77 1.68
CA LEU A 197 1.02 -8.76 2.48
C LEU A 197 -0.45 -8.33 2.71
N PRO A 198 -1.39 -9.29 2.71
CA PRO A 198 -2.75 -9.05 3.16
C PRO A 198 -2.73 -8.38 4.51
N SER A 199 -3.56 -7.36 4.68
CA SER A 199 -3.64 -6.56 5.91
C SER A 199 -2.35 -5.86 6.35
N GLY A 200 -1.39 -5.69 5.42
CA GLY A 200 -0.28 -4.75 5.55
C GLY A 200 -0.81 -3.33 5.77
N GLN A 201 -0.04 -2.54 6.51
CA GLN A 201 -0.46 -1.23 7.03
C GLN A 201 -0.30 -0.12 6.00
N HIS A 202 0.59 -0.30 5.01
CA HIS A 202 0.97 0.74 4.06
C HIS A 202 0.39 0.58 2.64
N ASN A 203 -0.46 -0.42 2.38
CA ASN A 203 -1.02 -0.70 1.04
C ASN A 203 -1.71 0.51 0.42
N THR A 204 -2.67 1.09 1.14
CA THR A 204 -3.42 2.26 0.68
C THR A 204 -2.51 3.48 0.57
N ALA A 205 -1.58 3.64 1.51
CA ALA A 205 -0.63 4.75 1.50
C ALA A 205 0.27 4.72 0.27
N LEU A 206 0.82 3.56 -0.13
CA LEU A 206 1.62 3.45 -1.35
C LEU A 206 0.83 3.83 -2.61
N GLY A 207 -0.44 3.42 -2.72
CA GLY A 207 -1.28 3.81 -3.85
C GLY A 207 -1.56 5.32 -3.89
N ILE A 208 -1.72 5.96 -2.73
CA ILE A 208 -1.86 7.44 -2.64
C ILE A 208 -0.53 8.12 -2.97
N GLU A 209 0.59 7.61 -2.46
CA GLU A 209 1.92 8.10 -2.80
C GLU A 209 2.18 8.01 -4.31
N ASP A 210 1.77 6.92 -4.99
CA ASP A 210 1.87 6.80 -6.45
C ASP A 210 1.06 7.87 -7.17
N ALA A 211 -0.20 8.06 -6.76
CA ALA A 211 -1.08 9.08 -7.34
C ALA A 211 -0.52 10.49 -7.15
N GLN A 212 0.05 10.77 -5.96
CA GLN A 212 0.69 12.04 -5.66
C GLN A 212 1.96 12.25 -6.49
N THR A 213 2.82 11.23 -6.58
CA THR A 213 4.05 11.30 -7.39
C THR A 213 3.74 11.55 -8.86
N LEU A 214 2.79 10.80 -9.44
CA LEU A 214 2.34 11.05 -10.82
C LEU A 214 1.72 12.44 -10.96
N GLY A 215 0.79 12.83 -10.08
CA GLY A 215 0.15 14.14 -10.13
C GLY A 215 1.16 15.29 -10.10
N CYS A 216 2.15 15.24 -9.19
CA CYS A 216 3.21 16.24 -9.09
C CYS A 216 4.12 16.24 -10.33
N LEU A 217 4.56 15.07 -10.82
CA LEU A 217 5.39 14.98 -12.02
C LEU A 217 4.67 15.55 -13.25
N PHE A 218 3.42 15.15 -13.47
CA PHE A 218 2.64 15.59 -14.63
C PHE A 218 2.15 17.04 -14.51
N SER A 219 2.13 17.63 -13.32
CA SER A 219 1.80 19.07 -13.17
C SER A 219 2.78 19.99 -13.90
N GLY A 220 4.03 19.55 -14.09
CA GLY A 220 5.07 20.27 -14.82
C GLY A 220 5.14 19.97 -16.32
N ILE A 221 4.24 19.14 -16.86
CA ILE A 221 4.27 18.74 -18.27
C ILE A 221 4.01 19.95 -19.19
N GLN A 222 4.80 20.06 -20.24
CA GLN A 222 4.69 21.11 -21.26
C GLN A 222 4.35 20.53 -22.64
N ASP A 223 4.77 19.29 -22.90
CA ASP A 223 4.57 18.60 -24.16
C ASP A 223 4.36 17.10 -23.92
N ILE A 224 3.54 16.46 -24.77
CA ILE A 224 3.28 15.03 -24.70
C ILE A 224 4.54 14.19 -24.92
N ASP A 225 5.54 14.74 -25.62
CA ASP A 225 6.83 14.08 -25.83
C ASP A 225 7.66 13.92 -24.55
N GLN A 226 7.22 14.54 -23.43
CA GLN A 226 7.83 14.39 -22.11
C GLN A 226 7.29 13.20 -21.31
N VAL A 227 6.20 12.57 -21.76
CA VAL A 227 5.56 11.45 -21.07
C VAL A 227 6.55 10.33 -20.74
N PRO A 228 7.40 9.85 -21.68
CA PRO A 228 8.34 8.78 -21.38
C PRO A 228 9.28 9.12 -20.21
N GLN A 229 9.82 10.33 -20.20
CA GLN A 229 10.76 10.76 -19.17
C GLN A 229 10.07 10.92 -17.81
N LEU A 230 8.83 11.40 -17.78
CA LEU A 230 8.05 11.53 -16.54
C LEU A 230 7.65 10.16 -15.98
N LEU A 231 7.33 9.18 -16.83
CA LEU A 231 7.08 7.81 -16.36
C LEU A 231 8.36 7.13 -15.85
N SER A 232 9.50 7.34 -16.52
CA SER A 232 10.79 6.89 -15.98
C SER A 232 11.12 7.54 -14.64
N ALA A 233 10.80 8.82 -14.46
CA ALA A 233 10.95 9.52 -13.18
C ALA A 233 10.09 8.90 -12.08
N TYR A 234 8.83 8.59 -12.40
CA TYR A 234 7.92 7.89 -11.50
C TYR A 234 8.51 6.55 -11.07
N GLU A 235 8.98 5.74 -12.03
CA GLU A 235 9.59 4.45 -11.73
C GLU A 235 10.83 4.60 -10.83
N GLU A 236 11.74 5.52 -11.14
CA GLU A 236 12.94 5.81 -10.33
C GLU A 236 12.58 6.14 -8.87
N LEU A 237 11.62 7.04 -8.68
CA LEU A 237 11.21 7.52 -7.36
C LEU A 237 10.46 6.46 -6.56
N ARG A 238 9.60 5.67 -7.22
CA ARG A 238 8.69 4.74 -6.56
C ARG A 238 9.28 3.36 -6.36
N GLN A 239 10.10 2.83 -7.26
CA GLN A 239 10.57 1.44 -7.17
C GLN A 239 11.32 1.17 -5.86
N SER A 240 12.31 2.01 -5.52
CA SER A 240 13.07 1.88 -4.26
C SER A 240 12.18 2.03 -3.02
N ARG A 241 11.22 2.97 -3.06
CA ARG A 241 10.27 3.23 -1.98
C ARG A 241 9.31 2.05 -1.77
N CYS A 242 8.79 1.47 -2.83
CA CYS A 242 7.89 0.32 -2.75
C CYS A 242 8.62 -0.94 -2.27
N ILE A 243 9.84 -1.21 -2.77
CA ILE A 243 10.67 -2.33 -2.32
C ILE A 243 10.98 -2.22 -0.83
N SER A 244 11.46 -1.05 -0.38
CA SER A 244 11.80 -0.84 1.04
C SER A 244 10.57 -0.98 1.95
N THR A 245 9.39 -0.54 1.49
CA THR A 245 8.13 -0.71 2.22
C THR A 245 7.68 -2.17 2.27
N GLN A 246 7.75 -2.90 1.14
CA GLN A 246 7.46 -4.33 1.09
C GLN A 246 8.36 -5.13 2.02
N ASP A 247 9.65 -4.82 2.05
CA ASP A 247 10.62 -5.49 2.92
C ASP A 247 10.41 -5.10 4.40
N TRP A 248 10.03 -3.85 4.67
CA TRP A 248 9.66 -3.41 6.02
C TRP A 248 8.42 -4.16 6.54
N GLU A 249 7.35 -4.24 5.75
CA GLU A 249 6.11 -4.92 6.13
C GLU A 249 6.36 -6.42 6.42
N LYS A 250 7.19 -7.08 5.60
CA LYS A 250 7.60 -8.47 5.84
C LYS A 250 8.35 -8.63 7.16
N ARG A 251 9.34 -7.76 7.44
CA ARG A 251 10.08 -7.77 8.71
C ARG A 251 9.16 -7.47 9.90
N LYS A 252 8.24 -6.52 9.73
CA LYS A 252 7.26 -6.14 10.75
C LYS A 252 6.33 -7.30 11.07
N ARG A 253 5.82 -8.00 10.05
CA ARG A 253 5.00 -9.21 10.21
C ARG A 253 5.72 -10.25 11.08
N VAL A 254 6.96 -10.60 10.73
CA VAL A 254 7.79 -11.55 11.50
C VAL A 254 8.00 -11.06 12.94
N MET A 255 8.33 -9.79 13.13
CA MET A 255 8.55 -9.20 14.45
C MET A 255 7.30 -9.28 15.33
N LEU A 256 6.11 -9.12 14.75
CA LEU A 256 4.83 -9.16 15.48
C LEU A 256 4.41 -10.58 15.85
N THR A 257 4.81 -11.59 15.08
CA THR A 257 4.39 -12.99 15.24
C THR A 257 5.50 -13.93 15.77
N LEU A 258 6.57 -13.40 16.38
CA LEU A 258 7.68 -14.23 16.88
C LEU A 258 7.18 -15.36 17.79
N PRO A 259 7.69 -16.60 17.61
CA PRO A 259 7.35 -17.70 18.50
C PRO A 259 7.90 -17.47 19.90
N GLN A 260 7.36 -18.16 20.90
CA GLN A 260 7.87 -18.08 22.27
C GLN A 260 9.36 -18.45 22.33
N GLY A 261 10.18 -17.56 22.90
CA GLY A 261 11.62 -17.77 22.99
C GLY A 261 12.40 -16.47 23.21
N PRO A 262 13.74 -16.54 23.20
CA PRO A 262 14.62 -15.41 23.51
C PRO A 262 14.39 -14.19 22.62
N GLU A 263 14.12 -14.37 21.34
CA GLU A 263 13.84 -13.28 20.39
C GLU A 263 12.53 -12.57 20.73
N GLN A 264 11.49 -13.32 21.09
CA GLN A 264 10.21 -12.77 21.52
C GLN A 264 10.34 -12.03 22.85
N GLU A 265 11.08 -12.57 23.82
CA GLU A 265 11.35 -11.89 25.09
C GLU A 265 12.09 -10.55 24.88
N GLN A 266 13.07 -10.51 23.98
CA GLN A 266 13.78 -9.28 23.62
C GLN A 266 12.85 -8.26 22.95
N ARG A 267 12.00 -8.69 22.03
CA ARG A 267 10.96 -7.86 21.39
C ARG A 267 10.04 -7.24 22.44
N ASP A 268 9.54 -8.05 23.37
CA ASP A 268 8.66 -7.58 24.44
C ASP A 268 9.33 -6.58 25.38
N ILE A 269 10.59 -6.82 25.76
CA ILE A 269 11.36 -5.88 26.59
C ILE A 269 11.49 -4.53 25.87
N ARG A 270 11.76 -4.53 24.56
CA ARG A 270 11.85 -3.30 23.75
C ARG A 270 10.50 -2.57 23.72
N LEU A 271 9.41 -3.26 23.44
CA LEU A 271 8.07 -2.66 23.37
C LEU A 271 7.61 -2.13 24.73
N ARG A 272 7.83 -2.87 25.84
CA ARG A 272 7.51 -2.39 27.19
C ARG A 272 8.30 -1.12 27.54
N LYS A 273 9.57 -1.05 27.16
CA LYS A 273 10.36 0.18 27.30
C LYS A 273 9.72 1.32 26.52
N GLY A 274 9.37 1.12 25.25
CA GLY A 274 8.68 2.13 24.44
C GLY A 274 7.37 2.63 25.05
N MET A 275 6.52 1.72 25.53
CA MET A 275 5.26 2.06 26.19
C MET A 275 5.44 2.79 27.53
N ALA A 276 6.54 2.53 28.25
CA ALA A 276 6.82 3.20 29.52
C ALA A 276 7.05 4.71 29.36
N TYR A 277 7.47 5.17 28.17
CA TYR A 277 7.72 6.58 27.94
C TYR A 277 6.43 7.43 27.86
N LYS A 278 5.24 6.84 27.67
CA LYS A 278 3.92 7.48 27.49
C LYS A 278 3.84 8.54 26.37
N GLU A 279 4.79 9.45 26.33
CA GLU A 279 5.02 10.50 25.33
C GLU A 279 6.45 10.37 24.78
N TRP A 280 6.61 10.52 23.47
CA TRP A 280 7.91 10.34 22.80
C TRP A 280 8.91 11.45 23.15
N ASP A 281 8.42 12.62 23.61
CA ASP A 281 9.21 13.81 23.94
C ASP A 281 10.16 13.61 25.13
N HIS A 282 9.98 12.55 25.92
CA HIS A 282 10.83 12.21 27.06
C HIS A 282 11.87 11.13 26.75
N MET A 283 11.91 10.65 25.50
CA MET A 283 12.85 9.63 25.06
C MET A 283 14.13 10.28 24.51
N ASP A 284 15.30 9.80 24.92
CA ASP A 284 16.54 10.27 24.30
C ASP A 284 16.61 9.83 22.83
N GLU A 285 17.25 10.64 21.98
CA GLU A 285 17.29 10.44 20.52
C GLU A 285 17.76 9.02 20.12
N LYS A 286 18.73 8.47 20.86
CA LYS A 286 19.27 7.14 20.56
C LYS A 286 18.23 6.06 20.84
N THR A 287 17.55 6.13 21.98
CA THR A 287 16.47 5.21 22.33
C THR A 287 15.29 5.37 21.37
N PHE A 288 14.94 6.61 21.03
CA PHE A 288 13.87 6.92 20.09
C PHE A 288 14.13 6.32 18.71
N LYS A 289 15.30 6.59 18.13
CA LYS A 289 15.70 6.01 16.84
C LYS A 289 15.77 4.48 16.89
N ALA A 290 16.18 3.89 18.01
CA ALA A 290 16.25 2.44 18.16
C ALA A 290 14.87 1.75 18.28
N ILE A 291 13.83 2.48 18.69
CA ILE A 291 12.48 1.93 18.88
C ILE A 291 11.57 2.28 17.69
N TRP A 292 11.65 3.52 17.18
CA TRP A 292 10.70 4.10 16.23
C TRP A 292 11.34 4.59 14.93
N GLY A 293 12.66 4.45 14.75
CA GLY A 293 13.37 4.97 13.57
C GLY A 293 12.85 4.38 12.26
N ASP A 294 12.68 3.06 12.21
CA ASP A 294 12.14 2.36 11.03
C ASP A 294 10.71 2.81 10.72
N GLU A 295 9.85 3.00 11.73
CA GLU A 295 8.50 3.53 11.58
C GLU A 295 8.50 4.98 11.07
N MET A 296 9.40 5.83 11.59
CA MET A 296 9.52 7.21 11.12
C MET A 296 9.96 7.28 9.67
N ASP A 297 10.97 6.51 9.27
CA ASP A 297 11.43 6.47 7.88
C ASP A 297 10.30 6.01 6.93
N LEU A 298 9.40 5.15 7.42
CA LEU A 298 8.21 4.74 6.68
C LEU A 298 7.16 5.86 6.60
N PHE A 299 6.77 6.45 7.73
CA PHE A 299 5.61 7.36 7.81
C PHE A 299 5.91 8.82 7.46
N MET A 300 7.17 9.25 7.53
CA MET A 300 7.59 10.63 7.22
C MET A 300 7.95 10.83 5.75
N TYR A 301 7.76 9.82 4.89
CA TYR A 301 8.02 9.94 3.46
C TYR A 301 7.02 10.91 2.82
N ASP A 302 7.53 12.00 2.27
CA ASP A 302 6.75 12.96 1.48
C ASP A 302 7.00 12.74 -0.02
N ALA A 303 5.98 12.22 -0.71
CA ALA A 303 6.04 11.96 -2.15
C ALA A 303 6.23 13.24 -2.99
N SER A 304 5.71 14.38 -2.53
CA SER A 304 5.86 15.67 -3.21
C SER A 304 7.27 16.22 -3.08
N GLU A 305 7.86 16.16 -1.88
CA GLU A 305 9.25 16.58 -1.66
C GLU A 305 10.21 15.82 -2.59
N LYS A 306 10.00 14.49 -2.76
CA LYS A 306 10.82 13.68 -3.67
C LYS A 306 10.66 14.08 -5.14
N VAL A 307 9.48 14.51 -5.54
CA VAL A 307 9.25 15.03 -6.89
C VAL A 307 9.89 16.41 -7.08
N ASP A 308 9.84 17.28 -6.07
CA ASP A 308 10.47 18.59 -6.11
C ASP A 308 12.01 18.50 -6.19
N ASP A 309 12.60 17.59 -5.42
CA ASP A 309 14.03 17.24 -5.51
C ASP A 309 14.39 16.77 -6.93
N TRP A 310 13.56 15.91 -7.51
CA TRP A 310 13.76 15.40 -8.86
C TRP A 310 13.65 16.51 -9.91
N TRP A 311 12.64 17.38 -9.83
CA TRP A 311 12.48 18.53 -10.73
C TRP A 311 13.62 19.55 -10.59
N THR A 312 14.11 19.77 -9.38
CA THR A 312 15.28 20.63 -9.13
C THR A 312 16.52 20.09 -9.85
N LYS A 313 16.71 18.77 -9.82
CA LYS A 313 17.86 18.09 -10.44
C LYS A 313 17.74 17.98 -11.96
N TRP A 314 16.58 17.57 -12.48
CA TRP A 314 16.40 17.14 -13.87
C TRP A 314 15.52 18.08 -14.71
N GLY A 315 14.68 18.89 -14.08
CA GLY A 315 13.77 19.83 -14.75
C GLY A 315 14.44 20.76 -15.77
N PRO A 316 15.58 21.39 -15.45
CA PRO A 316 16.29 22.24 -16.40
C PRO A 316 16.68 21.50 -17.70
N LEU A 317 16.96 20.20 -17.64
CA LEU A 317 17.32 19.40 -18.81
C LEU A 317 16.09 19.06 -19.65
N LEU A 318 14.96 18.73 -19.00
CA LEU A 318 13.69 18.47 -19.67
C LEU A 318 13.15 19.70 -20.42
N VAL A 319 13.29 20.88 -19.82
CA VAL A 319 12.85 22.14 -20.44
C VAL A 319 13.77 22.58 -21.58
N ARG A 320 15.09 22.29 -21.49
CA ARG A 320 16.07 22.64 -22.54
C ARG A 320 16.07 21.68 -23.72
N GLY A 321 15.65 20.43 -23.52
CA GLY A 321 15.62 19.39 -24.54
C GLY A 321 14.51 19.53 -25.58
N ASN A 322 13.58 20.49 -25.45
CA ASN A 322 12.49 20.69 -26.41
C ASN A 322 12.93 21.58 -27.60
N PRO A 323 13.13 21.02 -28.81
CA PRO A 323 13.59 21.77 -29.98
C PRO A 323 12.52 22.74 -30.54
N ASN A 324 11.25 22.63 -30.12
CA ASN A 324 10.15 23.49 -30.59
C ASN A 324 10.02 24.81 -29.83
N ARG A 325 10.99 25.16 -28.97
CA ARG A 325 10.92 26.42 -28.21
C ARG A 325 11.28 27.61 -29.09
N ARG A 326 10.28 28.44 -29.43
CA ARG A 326 10.51 29.89 -29.60
C ARG A 326 10.88 30.44 -28.23
N SER A 327 12.10 30.99 -28.13
CA SER A 327 12.58 31.67 -26.92
C SER A 327 11.55 32.71 -26.43
N MET A 328 10.93 32.46 -25.27
CA MET A 328 10.23 33.47 -24.48
C MET A 328 11.09 33.96 -23.31
N ALA A 329 12.43 33.83 -23.39
CA ALA A 329 13.30 34.57 -22.50
C ALA A 329 13.32 36.04 -22.96
N PRO A 330 13.15 37.03 -22.06
CA PRO A 330 13.53 38.39 -22.37
C PRO A 330 15.00 38.35 -22.81
N SER A 331 15.29 38.87 -24.00
CA SER A 331 16.68 39.03 -24.45
C SER A 331 17.40 39.89 -23.42
N LEU A 332 18.25 39.28 -22.60
CA LEU A 332 19.11 39.99 -21.67
C LEU A 332 20.14 40.75 -22.54
N GLN A 333 19.83 42.00 -22.87
CA GLN A 333 20.78 42.90 -23.51
C GLN A 333 21.76 43.39 -22.44
N VAL A 334 22.90 42.71 -22.36
CA VAL A 334 24.05 43.23 -21.64
C VAL A 334 24.72 44.28 -22.53
N SER A 335 24.58 45.55 -22.17
CA SER A 335 25.39 46.63 -22.76
C SER A 335 26.54 46.93 -21.80
N ILE A 336 27.77 46.89 -22.32
CA ILE A 336 28.96 47.36 -21.60
C ILE A 336 29.12 48.82 -21.99
N SER A 337 28.84 49.74 -21.08
CA SER A 337 29.25 51.14 -21.23
C SER A 337 30.78 51.18 -21.13
N LYS A 338 31.43 51.59 -22.22
CA LYS A 338 32.81 52.06 -22.20
C LYS A 338 32.76 53.57 -22.32
N ASP A 339 32.63 54.27 -21.20
CA ASP A 339 32.89 55.70 -21.16
C ASP A 339 33.82 56.03 -19.97
N ALA A 340 35.04 56.41 -20.38
CA ALA A 340 36.08 57.28 -19.80
C ALA A 340 36.30 57.34 -18.28
#